data_AF-A0A7X7BBL8-F1
#
_entry.id   AF-A0A7X7BBL8-F1
#
_cell.length_a   1.000
_cell.length_b   1.000
_cell.length_c   1.000
_cell.angle_alpha   90.00
_cell.angle_beta   90.00
_cell.angle_gamma   90.00
#
_symmetry.space_group_name_H-M   'P 1'
#
loop_
_entity.id
_entity.type
_entity.pdbx_description
1 polymer ?
#
loop_
_entity_poly.entity_id
_entity_poly.type
_entity_poly.pdbx_seq_one_letter_code
_entity_poly.pdbx_strand_id
1 'polypeptide(L)'
;MIAALLGAACAAAAEFGDNVRLRGDFQNARIAFEREGKGTVAFLGGSITEMNGYRPLVIEILRRRFPKTAFTFVNAGISSTCSTTGAFRLGTDVLGQGPVDLLFVEFAVNDDQDARHTREACIRGMEGIVRHARQAHPDMDIVMTFFVNEGMLRTLQQGETPLTVAAHTAVAEAYAVPTIHLAKEVAAQITAGALTWQQYGGVHPAPHGNALCARMIDELFTRAWTGALPKEVAKAPNRVPLTPLDPLSYAAGRFIDPAAAKVKQGWTWGVPEWPAIPGGKRARFTTLPMLCAETPGA
;
A
#
# COMPACT_ATOMS: atom_id res chain seq x y z
N MET A 1 2.53 -42.47 37.07
CA MET A 1 1.69 -41.79 36.07
C MET A 1 1.91 -40.29 36.22
N ILE A 2 2.67 -39.67 35.33
CA ILE A 2 2.87 -38.22 35.32
C ILE A 2 1.90 -37.67 34.29
N ALA A 3 0.90 -36.92 34.75
CA ALA A 3 -0.07 -36.25 33.90
C ALA A 3 0.60 -35.04 33.24
N ALA A 4 0.78 -35.10 31.92
CA ALA A 4 1.19 -33.96 31.13
C ALA A 4 0.00 -33.01 30.96
N LEU A 5 0.06 -31.84 31.60
CA LEU A 5 -0.81 -30.72 31.26
C LEU A 5 -0.38 -30.16 29.90
N LEU A 6 -1.10 -30.56 28.86
CA LEU A 6 -1.10 -29.85 27.58
C LEU A 6 -1.77 -28.50 27.80
N GLY A 7 -0.96 -27.45 27.87
CA GLY A 7 -1.44 -26.07 27.78
C GLY A 7 -2.02 -25.85 26.39
N ALA A 8 -3.35 -25.80 26.29
CA ALA A 8 -4.02 -25.26 25.11
C ALA A 8 -3.66 -23.78 25.02
N ALA A 9 -2.80 -23.42 24.05
CA ALA A 9 -2.62 -22.04 23.66
C ALA A 9 -3.99 -21.54 23.16
N CYS A 10 -4.67 -20.75 23.98
CA CYS A 10 -5.89 -20.08 23.59
C CYS A 10 -5.52 -19.18 22.40
N ALA A 11 -5.98 -19.53 21.19
CA ALA A 11 -5.84 -18.64 20.05
C ALA A 11 -6.54 -17.34 20.43
N ALA A 12 -5.77 -16.26 20.59
CA ALA A 12 -6.35 -14.95 20.89
C ALA A 12 -7.41 -14.66 19.83
N ALA A 13 -8.62 -14.31 20.28
CA ALA A 13 -9.70 -13.95 19.36
C ALA A 13 -9.20 -12.86 18.41
N ALA A 14 -9.54 -12.99 17.13
CA ALA A 14 -9.17 -12.05 16.09
C ALA A 14 -9.79 -10.67 16.40
N GLU A 15 -9.01 -9.77 17.01
CA GLU A 15 -9.47 -8.49 17.57
C GLU A 15 -10.25 -7.67 16.53
N PHE A 16 -9.70 -7.57 15.31
CA PHE A 16 -10.30 -6.80 14.22
C PHE A 16 -11.17 -7.64 13.27
N GLY A 17 -11.47 -8.91 13.61
CA GLY A 17 -12.33 -9.80 12.82
C GLY A 17 -11.99 -9.80 11.32
N ASP A 18 -13.01 -9.53 10.49
CA ASP A 18 -12.89 -9.47 9.03
C ASP A 18 -12.29 -8.16 8.48
N ASN A 19 -11.98 -7.18 9.33
CA ASN A 19 -11.30 -5.95 8.92
C ASN A 19 -9.79 -6.15 8.75
N VAL A 20 -9.24 -7.25 9.26
CA VAL A 20 -7.92 -7.77 8.89
C VAL A 20 -8.13 -9.07 8.14
N ARG A 21 -7.79 -9.13 6.85
CA ARG A 21 -7.96 -10.35 6.05
C ARG A 21 -6.62 -10.85 5.55
N LEU A 22 -6.20 -12.00 6.08
CA LEU A 22 -5.14 -12.79 5.51
C LEU A 22 -5.64 -13.43 4.20
N ARG A 23 -4.85 -13.35 3.14
CA ARG A 23 -5.03 -14.06 1.88
C ARG A 23 -3.68 -14.60 1.42
N GLY A 24 -3.70 -15.70 0.67
CA GLY A 24 -2.47 -16.40 0.31
C GLY A 24 -1.82 -17.06 1.52
N ASP A 25 -0.60 -17.55 1.32
CA ASP A 25 0.24 -18.14 2.36
C ASP A 25 0.97 -17.07 3.19
N PHE A 26 1.37 -15.96 2.55
CA PHE A 26 2.03 -14.80 3.15
C PHE A 26 3.23 -15.21 4.03
N GLN A 27 4.05 -16.15 3.54
CA GLN A 27 5.20 -16.70 4.28
C GLN A 27 6.55 -16.21 3.74
N ASN A 28 6.63 -15.70 2.52
CA ASN A 28 7.92 -15.43 1.88
C ASN A 28 8.72 -14.37 2.61
N ALA A 29 8.07 -13.29 3.04
CA ALA A 29 8.67 -12.24 3.85
C ALA A 29 9.20 -12.80 5.18
N ARG A 30 8.41 -13.65 5.86
CA ARG A 30 8.82 -14.31 7.10
C ARG A 30 10.06 -15.18 6.89
N ILE A 31 10.12 -15.94 5.80
CA ILE A 31 11.26 -16.78 5.46
C ILE A 31 12.52 -15.93 5.28
N ALA A 32 12.42 -14.82 4.55
CA ALA A 32 13.54 -13.87 4.41
C ALA A 32 14.01 -13.37 5.78
N PHE A 33 13.07 -12.90 6.61
CA PHE A 33 13.41 -12.28 7.89
C PHE A 33 14.02 -13.29 8.87
N GLU A 34 13.36 -14.42 9.11
CA GLU A 34 13.79 -15.40 10.12
C GLU A 34 14.97 -16.25 9.67
N ARG A 35 15.02 -16.68 8.41
CA ARG A 35 16.03 -17.65 7.93
C ARG A 35 17.22 -16.99 7.27
N GLU A 36 16.98 -16.01 6.38
CA GLU A 36 18.06 -15.33 5.67
C GLU A 36 18.69 -14.22 6.53
N GLY A 37 17.98 -13.75 7.55
CA GLY A 37 18.45 -12.71 8.46
C GLY A 37 18.59 -11.34 7.77
N LYS A 38 17.96 -11.18 6.60
CA LYS A 38 17.93 -9.94 5.82
C LYS A 38 16.52 -9.73 5.30
N GLY A 39 16.08 -8.48 5.19
CA GLY A 39 14.76 -8.18 4.70
C GLY A 39 14.66 -6.78 4.13
N THR A 40 14.15 -6.66 2.91
CA THR A 40 13.82 -5.37 2.31
C THR A 40 12.31 -5.15 2.36
N VAL A 41 11.90 -4.06 2.98
CA VAL A 41 10.48 -3.70 3.13
C VAL A 41 10.22 -2.33 2.52
N ALA A 42 9.30 -2.29 1.56
CA ALA A 42 8.92 -1.07 0.86
C ALA A 42 7.53 -0.58 1.27
N PHE A 43 7.34 0.74 1.23
CA PHE A 43 6.06 1.39 1.47
C PHE A 43 5.75 2.31 0.29
N LEU A 44 4.73 1.97 -0.49
CA LEU A 44 4.29 2.70 -1.66
C LEU A 44 2.91 3.31 -1.40
N GLY A 45 2.79 4.63 -1.46
CA GLY A 45 1.50 5.27 -1.25
C GLY A 45 1.52 6.78 -1.42
N GLY A 46 0.46 7.41 -0.92
CA GLY A 46 0.26 8.84 -0.97
C GLY A 46 0.97 9.58 0.18
N SER A 47 0.35 10.67 0.63
CA SER A 47 0.83 11.51 1.73
C SER A 47 0.82 10.78 3.09
N ILE A 48 -0.08 9.81 3.28
CA ILE A 48 -0.17 9.00 4.49
C ILE A 48 1.04 8.05 4.61
N THR A 49 1.52 7.51 3.49
CA THR A 49 2.79 6.77 3.44
C THR A 49 4.02 7.67 3.59
N GLU A 50 4.01 8.85 2.97
CA GLU A 50 5.14 9.79 2.99
C GLU A 50 5.43 10.29 4.42
N MET A 51 4.38 10.59 5.20
CA MET A 51 4.52 11.10 6.57
C MET A 51 5.19 10.11 7.54
N ASN A 52 5.61 10.64 8.69
CA ASN A 52 6.04 9.83 9.84
C ASN A 52 4.82 9.40 10.66
N GLY A 53 4.03 8.49 10.09
CA GLY A 53 2.79 7.96 10.67
C GLY A 53 2.84 6.46 10.92
N TYR A 54 1.97 5.70 10.26
CA TYR A 54 1.86 4.25 10.44
C TYR A 54 3.15 3.51 10.01
N ARG A 55 3.83 3.99 8.95
CA ARG A 55 5.06 3.40 8.40
C ARG A 55 6.15 3.19 9.47
N PRO A 56 6.63 4.21 10.21
CA PRO A 56 7.62 3.98 11.27
C PRO A 56 7.13 3.06 12.39
N LEU A 57 5.83 3.04 12.71
CA LEU A 57 5.29 2.09 13.71
C LEU A 57 5.36 0.64 13.22
N VAL A 58 5.05 0.39 11.94
CA VAL A 58 5.19 -0.93 11.30
C VAL A 58 6.66 -1.36 11.23
N ILE A 59 7.58 -0.43 10.96
CA ILE A 59 9.02 -0.67 11.00
C ILE A 59 9.45 -1.18 12.39
N GLU A 60 9.00 -0.53 13.46
CA GLU A 60 9.32 -0.96 14.83
C GLU A 60 8.68 -2.30 15.18
N ILE A 61 7.46 -2.58 14.70
CA ILE A 61 6.83 -3.90 14.83
C ILE A 61 7.70 -4.99 14.19
N LEU A 62 8.17 -4.77 12.95
CA LEU A 62 9.02 -5.73 12.23
C LEU A 62 10.35 -5.95 12.94
N ARG A 63 11.02 -4.88 13.39
CA ARG A 63 12.27 -4.96 14.17
C ARG A 63 12.07 -5.75 15.47
N ARG A 64 10.97 -5.53 16.17
CA ARG A 64 10.64 -6.25 17.41
C ARG A 64 10.36 -7.73 17.14
N ARG A 65 9.64 -8.05 16.06
CA ARG A 65 9.30 -9.43 15.68
C ARG A 65 10.53 -10.21 15.20
N PHE A 66 11.45 -9.54 14.50
CA PHE A 66 12.62 -10.17 13.90
C PHE A 66 13.91 -9.43 14.29
N PRO A 67 14.33 -9.50 15.56
CA PRO A 67 15.44 -8.69 16.09
C PRO A 67 16.82 -9.09 15.52
N LYS A 68 16.91 -10.24 14.84
CA LYS A 68 18.14 -10.74 14.20
C LYS A 68 18.23 -10.37 12.71
N THR A 69 17.19 -9.74 12.15
CA THR A 69 17.13 -9.41 10.73
C THR A 69 17.75 -8.05 10.47
N ALA A 70 18.68 -7.98 9.54
CA ALA A 70 19.16 -6.73 8.99
C ALA A 70 18.14 -6.19 7.98
N PHE A 71 17.37 -5.18 8.40
CA PHE A 71 16.34 -4.58 7.55
C PHE A 71 16.84 -3.41 6.70
N THR A 72 16.38 -3.37 5.46
CA THR A 72 16.38 -2.19 4.60
C THR A 72 14.94 -1.71 4.40
N PHE A 73 14.68 -0.42 4.63
CA PHE A 73 13.35 0.16 4.49
C PHE A 73 13.32 1.19 3.36
N VAL A 74 12.41 1.01 2.41
CA VAL A 74 12.20 1.92 1.27
C VAL A 74 10.94 2.73 1.51
N ASN A 75 11.08 4.04 1.68
CA ASN A 75 9.94 4.97 1.72
C ASN A 75 9.67 5.51 0.31
N ALA A 76 8.67 4.93 -0.35
CA ALA A 76 8.17 5.37 -1.64
C ALA A 76 6.81 6.08 -1.49
N GLY A 77 6.60 6.84 -0.41
CA GLY A 77 5.44 7.74 -0.27
C GLY A 77 5.62 9.04 -1.04
N ILE A 78 4.59 9.47 -1.78
CA ILE A 78 4.58 10.78 -2.45
C ILE A 78 3.20 11.42 -2.29
N SER A 79 3.13 12.58 -1.63
CA SER A 79 1.89 13.32 -1.41
C SER A 79 1.12 13.63 -2.69
N SER A 80 -0.22 13.49 -2.61
CA SER A 80 -1.16 13.78 -3.70
C SER A 80 -0.89 12.99 -4.97
N THR A 81 -0.44 11.74 -4.83
CA THR A 81 -0.32 10.77 -5.91
C THR A 81 -1.34 9.64 -5.71
N CYS A 82 -1.74 9.00 -6.80
CA CYS A 82 -2.78 7.98 -6.86
C CYS A 82 -2.20 6.65 -7.36
N SER A 83 -3.03 5.60 -7.43
CA SER A 83 -2.59 4.28 -7.89
C SER A 83 -2.06 4.28 -9.33
N THR A 84 -2.54 5.18 -10.20
CA THR A 84 -1.99 5.36 -11.56
C THR A 84 -0.53 5.79 -11.50
N THR A 85 -0.21 6.86 -10.78
CA THR A 85 1.18 7.33 -10.66
C THR A 85 2.03 6.36 -9.85
N GLY A 86 1.44 5.68 -8.85
CA GLY A 86 2.05 4.57 -8.14
C GLY A 86 2.52 3.43 -9.06
N ALA A 87 1.66 2.98 -9.99
CA ALA A 87 2.01 1.95 -10.96
C ALA A 87 3.16 2.38 -11.88
N PHE A 88 3.19 3.64 -12.30
CA PHE A 88 4.22 4.17 -13.20
C PHE A 88 5.57 4.45 -12.52
N ARG A 89 5.58 4.66 -11.20
CA ARG A 89 6.82 4.89 -10.45
C ARG A 89 7.32 3.68 -9.67
N LEU A 90 6.54 2.60 -9.58
CA LEU A 90 6.92 1.36 -8.90
C LEU A 90 8.31 0.87 -9.33
N GLY A 91 8.59 0.89 -10.64
CA GLY A 91 9.88 0.49 -11.19
C GLY A 91 11.05 1.29 -10.63
N THR A 92 10.93 2.61 -10.55
CA THR A 92 12.01 3.50 -10.08
C THR A 92 12.09 3.55 -8.55
N ASP A 93 10.95 3.70 -7.90
CA ASP A 93 10.86 4.05 -6.48
C ASP A 93 10.93 2.82 -5.56
N VAL A 94 10.66 1.62 -6.09
CA VAL A 94 10.62 0.37 -5.33
C VAL A 94 11.55 -0.66 -5.96
N LEU A 95 11.25 -1.14 -7.17
CA LEU A 95 11.97 -2.26 -7.78
C LEU A 95 13.43 -1.90 -8.12
N GLY A 96 13.69 -0.64 -8.47
CA GLY A 96 15.01 -0.10 -8.74
C GLY A 96 15.89 0.06 -7.50
N GLN A 97 15.32 -0.09 -6.30
CA GLN A 97 16.06 -0.05 -5.03
C GLN A 97 16.66 -1.43 -4.65
N GLY A 98 16.35 -2.48 -5.43
CA GLY A 98 16.79 -3.85 -5.21
C GLY A 98 15.64 -4.81 -4.89
N PRO A 99 15.93 -6.10 -4.62
CA PRO A 99 14.90 -7.08 -4.27
C PRO A 99 14.12 -6.67 -3.02
N VAL A 100 12.79 -6.74 -3.09
CA VAL A 100 11.86 -6.42 -2.01
C VAL A 100 11.15 -7.69 -1.55
N ASP A 101 11.18 -7.96 -0.24
CA ASP A 101 10.50 -9.14 0.34
C ASP A 101 9.05 -8.83 0.74
N LEU A 102 8.78 -7.59 1.17
CA LEU A 102 7.46 -7.15 1.63
C LEU A 102 7.13 -5.73 1.15
N LEU A 103 6.01 -5.57 0.47
CA LEU A 103 5.49 -4.29 0.01
C LEU A 103 4.19 -3.92 0.73
N PHE A 104 4.18 -2.77 1.39
CA PHE A 104 2.96 -2.11 1.83
C PHE A 104 2.47 -1.15 0.76
N VAL A 105 1.19 -1.24 0.40
CA VAL A 105 0.58 -0.34 -0.60
C VAL A 105 -0.75 0.24 -0.11
N GLU A 106 -0.94 1.54 -0.29
CA GLU A 106 -2.18 2.25 0.02
C GLU A 106 -2.42 3.41 -0.97
N PHE A 107 -3.61 3.45 -1.56
CA PHE A 107 -4.03 4.55 -2.47
C PHE A 107 -5.54 4.80 -2.49
N ALA A 108 -6.36 4.06 -1.72
CA ALA A 108 -7.83 4.16 -1.84
C ALA A 108 -8.37 5.57 -1.59
N VAL A 109 -7.77 6.29 -0.63
CA VAL A 109 -8.13 7.69 -0.33
C VAL A 109 -7.66 8.64 -1.43
N ASN A 110 -6.47 8.43 -2.01
CA ASN A 110 -5.95 9.28 -3.07
C ASN A 110 -6.72 9.09 -4.39
N ASP A 111 -7.05 7.84 -4.73
CA ASP A 111 -7.88 7.52 -5.87
C ASP A 111 -9.27 8.18 -5.74
N ASP A 112 -9.79 8.29 -4.52
CA ASP A 112 -11.10 8.89 -4.25
C ASP A 112 -11.06 10.42 -4.31
N GLN A 113 -10.21 11.06 -3.50
CA GLN A 113 -10.27 12.51 -3.29
C GLN A 113 -9.36 13.32 -4.23
N ASP A 114 -8.16 12.81 -4.54
CA ASP A 114 -7.15 13.55 -5.30
C ASP A 114 -7.37 13.35 -6.80
N ALA A 115 -7.54 12.08 -7.21
CA ALA A 115 -7.64 11.71 -8.61
C ALA A 115 -9.09 11.50 -9.09
N ARG A 116 -10.04 11.30 -8.17
CA ARG A 116 -11.46 11.05 -8.46
C ARG A 116 -11.65 9.95 -9.50
N HIS A 117 -10.89 8.88 -9.34
CA HIS A 117 -10.83 7.78 -10.29
C HIS A 117 -12.19 7.08 -10.42
N THR A 118 -12.47 6.63 -11.64
CA THR A 118 -13.49 5.61 -11.86
C THR A 118 -13.03 4.26 -11.29
N ARG A 119 -13.94 3.28 -11.25
CA ARG A 119 -13.62 1.92 -10.80
C ARG A 119 -12.52 1.30 -11.66
N GLU A 120 -12.60 1.48 -12.98
CA GLU A 120 -11.63 0.95 -13.95
C GLU A 120 -10.24 1.57 -13.72
N ALA A 121 -10.16 2.88 -13.51
CA ALA A 121 -8.89 3.56 -13.24
C ALA A 121 -8.25 3.05 -11.93
N CYS A 122 -9.05 2.85 -10.87
CA CYS A 122 -8.60 2.23 -9.63
C CYS A 122 -8.06 0.80 -9.84
N ILE A 123 -8.78 -0.02 -10.62
CA ILE A 123 -8.36 -1.40 -10.93
C ILE A 123 -7.07 -1.37 -11.74
N ARG A 124 -6.97 -0.60 -12.82
CA ARG A 124 -5.77 -0.55 -13.67
C ARG A 124 -4.51 -0.12 -12.91
N GLY A 125 -4.65 0.88 -12.02
CA GLY A 125 -3.56 1.34 -11.16
C GLY A 125 -3.14 0.28 -10.15
N MET A 126 -4.07 -0.20 -9.33
CA MET A 126 -3.75 -1.14 -8.26
C MET A 126 -3.33 -2.52 -8.79
N GLU A 127 -4.00 -3.03 -9.82
CA GLU A 127 -3.58 -4.25 -10.52
C GLU A 127 -2.22 -4.07 -11.17
N GLY A 128 -1.96 -2.91 -11.78
CA GLY A 128 -0.66 -2.57 -12.35
C GLY A 128 0.47 -2.69 -11.31
N ILE A 129 0.27 -2.14 -10.11
CA ILE A 129 1.23 -2.26 -9.00
C ILE A 129 1.43 -3.73 -8.60
N VAL A 130 0.35 -4.43 -8.23
CA VAL A 130 0.43 -5.79 -7.68
C VAL A 130 1.02 -6.76 -8.70
N ARG A 131 0.57 -6.68 -9.95
CA ARG A 131 1.01 -7.57 -11.03
C ARG A 131 2.46 -7.30 -11.40
N HIS A 132 2.85 -6.04 -11.61
CA HIS A 132 4.23 -5.69 -11.96
C HIS A 132 5.20 -6.13 -10.86
N ALA A 133 4.86 -5.85 -9.60
CA ALA A 133 5.74 -6.17 -8.49
C ALA A 133 5.97 -7.68 -8.34
N ARG A 134 4.93 -8.52 -8.50
CA ARG A 134 5.07 -9.99 -8.47
C ARG A 134 5.64 -10.59 -9.75
N GLN A 135 5.55 -9.90 -10.89
CA GLN A 135 6.27 -10.33 -12.10
C GLN A 135 7.78 -10.08 -11.96
N ALA A 136 8.17 -8.98 -11.31
CA ALA A 136 9.57 -8.66 -11.07
C ALA A 136 10.18 -9.49 -9.91
N HIS A 137 9.42 -9.67 -8.83
CA HIS A 137 9.80 -10.44 -7.65
C HIS A 137 8.67 -11.41 -7.28
N PRO A 138 8.68 -12.64 -7.84
CA PRO A 138 7.60 -13.60 -7.64
C PRO A 138 7.35 -13.97 -6.18
N ASP A 139 8.37 -13.91 -5.33
CA ASP A 139 8.28 -14.20 -3.90
C ASP A 139 7.87 -12.99 -3.04
N MET A 140 7.74 -11.78 -3.62
CA MET A 140 7.40 -10.60 -2.83
C MET A 140 5.97 -10.66 -2.27
N ASP A 141 5.86 -10.57 -0.95
CA ASP A 141 4.60 -10.45 -0.24
C ASP A 141 4.09 -9.01 -0.27
N ILE A 142 2.76 -8.84 -0.27
CA ILE A 142 2.12 -7.53 -0.38
C ILE A 142 1.05 -7.40 0.72
N VAL A 143 0.96 -6.24 1.35
CA VAL A 143 -0.16 -5.85 2.22
C VAL A 143 -0.81 -4.60 1.68
N MET A 144 -2.12 -4.66 1.45
CA MET A 144 -2.91 -3.53 0.96
C MET A 144 -3.72 -2.92 2.10
N THR A 145 -3.60 -1.61 2.32
CA THR A 145 -4.27 -0.93 3.42
C THR A 145 -5.26 0.12 2.91
N PHE A 146 -6.47 0.13 3.47
CA PHE A 146 -7.53 1.08 3.12
C PHE A 146 -7.70 2.12 4.22
N PHE A 147 -7.10 3.30 4.04
CA PHE A 147 -7.38 4.48 4.85
C PHE A 147 -8.75 5.10 4.51
N VAL A 148 -9.16 6.13 5.26
CA VAL A 148 -10.48 6.75 5.16
C VAL A 148 -10.41 8.27 5.11
N ASN A 149 -11.25 8.87 4.28
CA ASN A 149 -11.59 10.29 4.32
C ASN A 149 -13.06 10.47 4.75
N GLU A 150 -13.51 11.71 4.94
CA GLU A 150 -14.87 12.02 5.41
C GLU A 150 -15.97 11.50 4.47
N GLY A 151 -15.73 11.52 3.15
CA GLY A 151 -16.68 11.00 2.17
C GLY A 151 -16.86 9.49 2.31
N MET A 152 -15.74 8.77 2.29
CA MET A 152 -15.68 7.32 2.49
C MET A 152 -16.24 6.90 3.85
N LEU A 153 -15.96 7.67 4.91
CA LEU A 153 -16.53 7.46 6.24
C LEU A 153 -18.05 7.48 6.20
N ARG A 154 -18.66 8.51 5.59
CA ARG A 154 -20.12 8.61 5.46
C ARG A 154 -20.71 7.43 4.68
N THR A 155 -20.09 7.06 3.56
CA THR A 155 -20.52 5.89 2.77
C THR A 155 -20.52 4.61 3.62
N LEU A 156 -19.45 4.38 4.39
CA LEU A 156 -19.35 3.22 5.28
C LEU A 156 -20.40 3.25 6.41
N GLN A 157 -20.69 4.42 6.97
CA GLN A 157 -21.72 4.59 8.01
C GLN A 157 -23.14 4.39 7.48
N GLN A 158 -23.34 4.53 6.17
CA GLN A 158 -24.59 4.20 5.48
C GLN A 158 -24.69 2.70 5.16
N GLY A 159 -23.69 1.88 5.51
CA GLY A 159 -23.64 0.46 5.21
C GLY A 159 -23.15 0.14 3.78
N GLU A 160 -22.68 1.15 3.05
CA GLU A 160 -22.17 1.00 1.69
C GLU A 160 -20.64 0.86 1.68
N THR A 161 -20.07 0.40 0.55
CA THR A 161 -18.62 0.31 0.38
C THR A 161 -18.14 1.42 -0.55
N PRO A 162 -17.14 2.23 -0.16
CA PRO A 162 -16.54 3.23 -1.04
C PRO A 162 -16.03 2.61 -2.34
N LEU A 163 -16.24 3.31 -3.46
CA LEU A 163 -15.92 2.82 -4.80
C LEU A 163 -14.46 2.35 -4.91
N THR A 164 -13.52 3.16 -4.39
CA THR A 164 -12.08 2.88 -4.47
C THR A 164 -11.68 1.67 -3.63
N VAL A 165 -12.27 1.51 -2.44
CA VAL A 165 -12.10 0.34 -1.58
C VAL A 165 -12.63 -0.92 -2.25
N ALA A 166 -13.82 -0.85 -2.86
CA ALA A 166 -14.39 -1.98 -3.60
C ALA A 166 -13.56 -2.36 -4.83
N ALA A 167 -12.95 -1.37 -5.50
CA ALA A 167 -12.08 -1.61 -6.65
C ALA A 167 -10.76 -2.28 -6.24
N HIS A 168 -10.08 -1.73 -5.23
CA HIS A 168 -8.82 -2.27 -4.73
C HIS A 168 -9.02 -3.64 -4.06
N THR A 169 -10.15 -3.87 -3.38
CA THR A 169 -10.51 -5.19 -2.83
C THR A 169 -10.64 -6.25 -3.92
N ALA A 170 -11.24 -5.91 -5.07
CA ALA A 170 -11.34 -6.85 -6.19
C ALA A 170 -9.95 -7.29 -6.70
N VAL A 171 -9.00 -6.36 -6.78
CA VAL A 171 -7.60 -6.67 -7.08
C VAL A 171 -7.00 -7.56 -5.98
N ALA A 172 -7.18 -7.20 -4.71
CA ALA A 172 -6.62 -7.96 -3.61
C ALA A 172 -7.16 -9.41 -3.56
N GLU A 173 -8.43 -9.63 -3.91
CA GLU A 173 -9.02 -10.96 -3.99
C GLU A 173 -8.47 -11.77 -5.16
N ALA A 174 -8.41 -11.17 -6.36
CA ALA A 174 -7.89 -11.85 -7.56
C ALA A 174 -6.44 -12.30 -7.40
N TYR A 175 -5.62 -11.49 -6.72
CA TYR A 175 -4.21 -11.75 -6.47
C TYR A 175 -3.95 -12.39 -5.09
N ALA A 176 -4.97 -12.69 -4.28
CA ALA A 176 -4.78 -13.21 -2.93
C ALA A 176 -3.82 -12.35 -2.06
N VAL A 177 -3.99 -11.02 -2.11
CA VAL A 177 -3.26 -10.05 -1.31
C VAL A 177 -4.00 -9.81 0.02
N PRO A 178 -3.33 -9.94 1.17
CA PRO A 178 -3.87 -9.53 2.46
C PRO A 178 -4.32 -8.07 2.47
N THR A 179 -5.43 -7.80 3.16
CA THR A 179 -5.98 -6.44 3.27
C THR A 179 -6.19 -6.00 4.72
N ILE A 180 -5.87 -4.74 5.00
CA ILE A 180 -6.19 -4.04 6.23
C ILE A 180 -7.29 -3.01 5.93
N HIS A 181 -8.51 -3.32 6.32
CA HIS A 181 -9.68 -2.47 6.11
C HIS A 181 -9.85 -1.44 7.23
N LEU A 182 -8.81 -0.64 7.48
CA LEU A 182 -8.81 0.40 8.51
C LEU A 182 -10.01 1.35 8.38
N ALA A 183 -10.42 1.66 7.14
CA ALA A 183 -11.58 2.52 6.89
C ALA A 183 -12.87 2.01 7.56
N LYS A 184 -13.13 0.70 7.46
CA LYS A 184 -14.33 0.07 8.03
C LYS A 184 -14.22 -0.03 9.55
N GLU A 185 -13.01 -0.30 10.06
CA GLU A 185 -12.75 -0.30 11.49
C GLU A 185 -13.01 1.08 12.11
N VAL A 186 -12.47 2.14 11.51
CA VAL A 186 -12.68 3.52 11.96
C VAL A 186 -14.16 3.90 11.89
N ALA A 187 -14.85 3.56 10.79
CA ALA A 187 -16.27 3.81 10.66
C ALA A 187 -17.09 3.10 11.75
N ALA A 188 -16.79 1.83 12.03
CA ALA A 188 -17.47 1.06 13.08
C ALA A 188 -17.23 1.65 14.47
N GLN A 189 -15.98 1.98 14.82
CA GLN A 189 -15.65 2.57 16.11
C GLN A 189 -16.27 3.95 16.30
N ILE A 190 -16.32 4.78 15.24
CA ILE A 190 -16.98 6.09 15.30
C ILE A 190 -18.49 5.94 15.48
N THR A 191 -19.14 5.04 14.72
CA THR A 191 -20.58 4.78 14.86
C THR A 191 -20.95 4.24 16.24
N ALA A 192 -20.07 3.43 16.84
CA ALA A 192 -20.25 2.91 18.19
C ALA A 192 -19.89 3.91 19.31
N GLY A 193 -19.38 5.10 18.97
CA GLY A 193 -18.94 6.11 19.95
C GLY A 193 -17.62 5.80 20.67
N ALA A 194 -16.88 4.78 20.23
CA ALA A 194 -15.59 4.37 20.80
C ALA A 194 -14.41 5.20 20.28
N LEU A 195 -14.59 5.89 19.16
CA LEU A 195 -13.61 6.75 18.52
C LEU A 195 -14.31 8.00 17.98
N THR A 196 -13.63 9.14 17.95
CA THR A 196 -14.10 10.33 17.21
C THR A 196 -13.21 10.62 16.01
N TRP A 197 -13.74 11.31 14.99
CA TRP A 197 -12.94 11.74 13.83
C TRP A 197 -11.72 12.56 14.24
N GLN A 198 -11.86 13.41 15.27
CA GLN A 198 -10.77 14.20 15.83
C GLN A 198 -9.71 13.34 16.50
N GLN A 199 -10.10 12.31 17.26
CA GLN A 199 -9.15 11.35 17.85
C GLN A 199 -8.43 10.53 16.79
N TYR A 200 -9.13 10.13 15.73
CA TYR A 200 -8.51 9.49 14.57
C TYR A 200 -7.49 10.43 13.89
N GLY A 201 -7.85 11.70 13.73
CA GLY A 201 -6.99 12.79 13.27
C GLY A 201 -7.29 13.32 11.87
N GLY A 202 -8.27 12.76 11.18
CA GLY A 202 -8.62 13.15 9.82
C GLY A 202 -7.99 12.26 8.74
N VAL A 203 -8.01 12.75 7.50
CA VAL A 203 -7.41 12.09 6.33
C VAL A 203 -5.93 11.72 6.57
N HIS A 204 -5.18 12.63 7.20
CA HIS A 204 -3.84 12.38 7.72
C HIS A 204 -3.97 11.99 9.18
N PRO A 205 -3.93 10.69 9.53
CA PRO A 205 -4.29 10.28 10.88
C PRO A 205 -3.33 10.88 11.91
N ALA A 206 -3.84 11.16 13.09
CA ALA A 206 -3.07 11.56 14.26
C ALA A 206 -2.33 10.32 14.82
N PRO A 207 -1.48 10.46 15.86
CA PRO A 207 -0.77 9.32 16.45
C PRO A 207 -1.70 8.14 16.81
N HIS A 208 -2.91 8.41 17.31
CA HIS A 208 -3.87 7.36 17.63
C HIS A 208 -4.37 6.59 16.39
N GLY A 209 -4.76 7.29 15.31
CA GLY A 209 -5.19 6.64 14.06
C GLY A 209 -4.07 5.86 13.37
N ASN A 210 -2.83 6.36 13.41
CA ASN A 210 -1.66 5.61 12.92
C ASN A 210 -1.38 4.37 13.77
N ALA A 211 -1.53 4.45 15.09
CA ALA A 211 -1.34 3.32 15.99
C ALA A 211 -2.41 2.23 15.77
N LEU A 212 -3.67 2.62 15.50
CA LEU A 212 -4.72 1.68 15.12
C LEU A 212 -4.36 0.91 13.83
N CYS A 213 -3.91 1.63 12.79
CA CYS A 213 -3.42 1.00 11.57
C CYS A 213 -2.28 -0.01 11.82
N ALA A 214 -1.28 0.42 12.59
CA ALA A 214 -0.13 -0.42 12.93
C ALA A 214 -0.53 -1.68 13.72
N ARG A 215 -1.49 -1.57 14.66
CA ARG A 215 -2.04 -2.72 15.41
C ARG A 215 -2.77 -3.71 14.51
N MET A 216 -3.56 -3.23 13.56
CA MET A 216 -4.24 -4.11 12.59
C MET A 216 -3.23 -4.88 11.73
N ILE A 217 -2.13 -4.23 11.30
CA ILE A 217 -1.03 -4.88 10.59
C ILE A 217 -0.30 -5.89 11.51
N ASP A 218 -0.08 -5.53 12.79
CA ASP A 218 0.52 -6.43 13.77
C ASP A 218 -0.35 -7.69 13.98
N GLU A 219 -1.67 -7.54 13.98
CA GLU A 219 -2.58 -8.68 14.02
C GLU A 219 -2.49 -9.53 12.75
N LEU A 220 -2.39 -8.93 11.56
CA LEU A 220 -2.17 -9.69 10.32
C LEU A 220 -0.92 -10.58 10.44
N PHE A 221 0.19 -10.04 10.95
CA PHE A 221 1.39 -10.82 11.21
C PHE A 221 1.17 -11.94 12.21
N THR A 222 0.42 -11.68 13.30
CA THR A 222 0.06 -12.71 14.27
C THR A 222 -0.77 -13.83 13.62
N ARG A 223 -1.72 -13.51 12.73
CA ARG A 223 -2.55 -14.49 12.03
C ARG A 223 -1.73 -15.33 11.05
N ALA A 224 -0.83 -14.70 10.30
CA ALA A 224 -0.05 -15.36 9.25
C ALA A 224 1.12 -16.17 9.80
N TRP A 225 1.78 -15.68 10.85
CA TRP A 225 3.07 -16.20 11.31
C TRP A 225 2.94 -16.86 12.68
N THR A 226 1.95 -17.74 12.81
CA THR A 226 1.75 -18.53 14.03
C THR A 226 2.80 -19.64 14.13
N GLY A 227 3.21 -19.94 15.36
CA GLY A 227 4.15 -21.03 15.65
C GLY A 227 5.56 -20.81 15.10
N ALA A 228 6.38 -21.86 15.16
CA ALA A 228 7.73 -21.84 14.59
C ALA A 228 7.68 -22.01 13.07
N LEU A 229 8.59 -21.35 12.35
CA LEU A 229 8.76 -21.55 10.91
C LEU A 229 9.24 -22.99 10.65
N PRO A 230 8.52 -23.81 9.84
CA PRO A 230 8.96 -25.17 9.53
C PRO A 230 10.35 -25.18 8.87
N LYS A 231 11.16 -26.22 9.10
CA LYS A 231 12.52 -26.28 8.54
C LYS A 231 12.52 -26.43 7.03
N GLU A 232 11.51 -27.11 6.50
CA GLU A 232 11.37 -27.51 5.11
C GLU A 232 10.64 -26.47 4.26
N VAL A 233 10.04 -25.44 4.88
CA VAL A 233 9.35 -24.39 4.11
C VAL A 233 10.37 -23.61 3.28
N ALA A 234 10.00 -23.29 2.05
CA ALA A 234 10.81 -22.50 1.13
C ALA A 234 9.94 -21.38 0.53
N LYS A 235 10.58 -20.30 0.06
CA LYS A 235 9.85 -19.26 -0.66
C LYS A 235 9.19 -19.85 -1.89
N ALA A 236 7.96 -19.43 -2.18
CA ALA A 236 7.20 -19.87 -3.34
C ALA A 236 6.69 -18.65 -4.13
N PRO A 237 6.63 -18.72 -5.47
CA PRO A 237 6.00 -17.67 -6.25
C PRO A 237 4.55 -17.41 -5.82
N ASN A 238 4.26 -16.17 -5.49
CA ASN A 238 2.92 -15.69 -5.22
C ASN A 238 2.03 -15.82 -6.47
N ARG A 239 0.73 -16.01 -6.25
CA ARG A 239 -0.26 -16.13 -7.34
C ARG A 239 -0.29 -14.84 -8.17
N VAL A 240 -0.19 -15.01 -9.49
CA VAL A 240 -0.48 -13.98 -10.50
C VAL A 240 -1.48 -14.60 -11.48
N PRO A 241 -2.74 -14.12 -11.57
CA PRO A 241 -3.69 -14.60 -12.56
C PRO A 241 -3.14 -14.50 -13.99
N LEU A 242 -3.44 -15.47 -14.85
CA LEU A 242 -2.99 -15.45 -16.25
C LEU A 242 -3.53 -14.20 -16.96
N THR A 243 -4.84 -13.99 -16.88
CA THR A 243 -5.52 -12.80 -17.41
C THR A 243 -5.65 -11.75 -16.32
N PRO A 244 -5.28 -10.49 -16.57
CA PRO A 244 -5.57 -9.39 -15.65
C PRO A 244 -7.09 -9.15 -15.56
N LEU A 245 -7.55 -8.53 -14.47
CA LEU A 245 -8.91 -8.06 -14.29
C LEU A 245 -9.28 -7.01 -15.33
N ASP A 246 -8.35 -6.12 -15.67
CA ASP A 246 -8.47 -5.20 -16.79
C ASP A 246 -7.31 -5.43 -17.79
N PRO A 247 -7.57 -5.72 -19.08
CA PRO A 247 -6.52 -5.91 -20.09
C PRO A 247 -5.64 -4.67 -20.30
N LEU A 248 -6.10 -3.49 -19.88
CA LEU A 248 -5.38 -2.22 -19.91
C LEU A 248 -4.72 -1.89 -18.55
N SER A 249 -4.53 -2.89 -17.67
CA SER A 249 -3.79 -2.72 -16.42
C SER A 249 -2.40 -2.12 -16.65
N TYR A 250 -1.94 -1.31 -15.70
CA TYR A 250 -0.65 -0.61 -15.81
C TYR A 250 0.54 -1.47 -15.37
N ALA A 251 0.49 -2.78 -15.61
CA ALA A 251 1.51 -3.73 -15.16
C ALA A 251 2.88 -3.52 -15.84
N ALA A 252 2.93 -2.77 -16.95
CA ALA A 252 4.15 -2.30 -17.62
C ALA A 252 4.33 -0.78 -17.53
N GLY A 253 3.57 -0.12 -16.64
CA GLY A 253 3.61 1.32 -16.42
C GLY A 253 4.99 1.76 -15.96
N ARG A 254 5.52 2.80 -16.62
CA ARG A 254 6.79 3.43 -16.28
C ARG A 254 6.83 4.86 -16.77
N PHE A 255 7.53 5.73 -16.06
CA PHE A 255 7.95 6.99 -16.63
C PHE A 255 9.07 6.77 -17.65
N ILE A 256 9.07 7.56 -18.71
CA ILE A 256 10.11 7.57 -19.74
C ILE A 256 10.82 8.92 -19.63
N ASP A 257 12.14 8.92 -19.82
CA ASP A 257 12.92 10.15 -19.90
C ASP A 257 12.34 11.06 -20.99
N PRO A 258 11.94 12.30 -20.65
CA PRO A 258 11.46 13.25 -21.66
C PRO A 258 12.46 13.54 -22.78
N ALA A 259 13.76 13.32 -22.57
CA ALA A 259 14.78 13.40 -23.63
C ALA A 259 14.56 12.37 -24.75
N ALA A 260 13.85 11.28 -24.48
CA ALA A 260 13.45 10.28 -25.48
C ALA A 260 12.14 10.64 -26.21
N ALA A 261 11.47 11.73 -25.82
CA ALA A 261 10.20 12.12 -26.43
C ALA A 261 10.41 12.70 -27.83
N LYS A 262 9.48 12.37 -28.75
CA LYS A 262 9.36 13.09 -30.02
C LYS A 262 8.55 14.35 -29.77
N VAL A 263 9.26 15.47 -29.57
CA VAL A 263 8.68 16.77 -29.23
C VAL A 263 8.06 17.40 -30.48
N LYS A 264 6.76 17.71 -30.43
CA LYS A 264 6.04 18.43 -31.50
C LYS A 264 6.19 19.94 -31.33
N GLN A 265 5.79 20.70 -32.35
CA GLN A 265 5.82 22.16 -32.32
C GLN A 265 4.99 22.71 -31.15
N GLY A 266 5.54 23.69 -30.42
CA GLY A 266 4.85 24.33 -29.29
C GLY A 266 5.19 23.76 -27.91
N TRP A 267 5.98 22.68 -27.86
CA TRP A 267 6.52 22.14 -26.62
C TRP A 267 7.93 22.68 -26.34
N THR A 268 8.20 23.04 -25.09
CA THR A 268 9.52 23.46 -24.59
C THR A 268 9.97 22.55 -23.47
N TRP A 269 11.28 22.29 -23.39
CA TRP A 269 11.89 21.56 -22.28
C TRP A 269 12.53 22.56 -21.31
N GLY A 270 12.08 22.57 -20.07
CA GLY A 270 12.61 23.48 -19.05
C GLY A 270 11.87 23.36 -17.72
N VAL A 271 12.33 24.09 -16.71
CA VAL A 271 11.59 24.23 -15.45
C VAL A 271 10.50 25.27 -15.68
N PRO A 272 9.22 24.97 -15.41
CA PRO A 272 8.16 25.97 -15.52
C PRO A 272 8.41 27.19 -14.62
N GLU A 273 7.93 28.36 -15.03
CA GLU A 273 7.84 29.56 -14.19
C GLU A 273 6.72 29.39 -13.14
N TRP A 274 6.94 28.50 -12.17
CA TRP A 274 5.96 28.12 -11.16
C TRP A 274 5.32 29.28 -10.39
N PRO A 275 6.01 30.41 -10.10
CA PRO A 275 5.37 31.58 -9.50
C PRO A 275 4.25 32.19 -10.35
N ALA A 276 4.33 32.06 -11.68
CA ALA A 276 3.33 32.60 -12.60
C ALA A 276 2.10 31.68 -12.78
N ILE A 277 2.19 30.41 -12.39
CA ILE A 277 1.10 29.43 -12.51
C ILE A 277 0.20 29.51 -11.28
N PRO A 278 -1.12 29.69 -11.39
CA PRO A 278 -2.01 29.75 -10.22
C PRO A 278 -2.15 28.39 -9.51
N GLY A 279 -2.56 28.41 -8.24
CA GLY A 279 -2.85 27.21 -7.45
C GLY A 279 -1.68 26.72 -6.58
N GLY A 280 -1.95 25.66 -5.81
CA GLY A 280 -0.98 25.00 -4.95
C GLY A 280 -0.03 24.10 -5.75
N LYS A 281 1.26 24.12 -5.39
CA LYS A 281 2.28 23.27 -6.00
C LYS A 281 2.96 22.42 -4.94
N ARG A 282 3.45 21.25 -5.35
CA ARG A 282 4.30 20.42 -4.49
C ARG A 282 5.75 20.79 -4.74
N ALA A 283 6.45 21.26 -3.70
CA ALA A 283 7.83 21.72 -3.79
C ALA A 283 8.77 20.72 -4.48
N ARG A 284 8.52 19.42 -4.30
CA ARG A 284 9.32 18.35 -4.93
C ARG A 284 9.33 18.39 -6.47
N PHE A 285 8.32 19.00 -7.10
CA PHE A 285 8.18 19.06 -8.56
C PHE A 285 8.54 20.43 -9.13
N THR A 286 8.68 21.47 -8.29
CA THR A 286 8.86 22.84 -8.78
C THR A 286 10.27 23.13 -9.29
N THR A 287 11.20 22.18 -9.14
CA THR A 287 12.58 22.30 -9.62
C THR A 287 12.90 21.32 -10.74
N LEU A 288 11.95 20.45 -11.11
CA LEU A 288 12.18 19.43 -12.13
C LEU A 288 11.94 20.04 -13.52
N PRO A 289 12.82 19.75 -14.51
CA PRO A 289 12.54 20.09 -15.89
C PRO A 289 11.39 19.22 -16.41
N MET A 290 10.52 19.84 -17.21
CA MET A 290 9.32 19.23 -17.77
C MET A 290 9.20 19.61 -19.25
N LEU A 291 8.49 18.77 -20.00
CA LEU A 291 7.95 19.19 -21.29
C LEU A 291 6.70 20.02 -21.03
N CYS A 292 6.68 21.24 -21.54
CA CYS A 292 5.62 22.21 -21.31
C CYS A 292 5.07 22.72 -22.65
N ALA A 293 3.76 22.89 -22.73
CA ALA A 293 3.10 23.58 -23.85
C ALA A 293 1.99 24.47 -23.28
N GLU A 294 1.86 25.68 -23.82
CA GLU A 294 0.81 26.63 -23.43
C GLU A 294 -0.47 26.47 -24.28
N THR A 295 -0.36 25.75 -25.40
CA THR A 295 -1.48 25.53 -26.33
C THR A 295 -1.99 24.08 -26.20
N PRO A 296 -3.28 23.88 -25.87
CA PRO A 296 -3.89 22.56 -25.90
C PRO A 296 -3.76 21.90 -27.28
N GLY A 297 -3.25 20.67 -27.33
CA GLY A 297 -3.12 19.88 -28.57
C GLY A 297 -1.81 20.05 -29.36
N ALA A 298 -0.83 20.77 -28.81
CA ALA A 298 0.53 20.88 -29.37
C ALA A 298 1.20 19.52 -29.63
#